data_AF-A0AAW3ADF7-F1
#
_entry.id   AF-A0AAW3ADF7-F1
#
_cell.length_a   1.000
_cell.length_b   1.000
_cell.length_c   1.000
_cell.angle_alpha   90.00
_cell.angle_beta   90.00
_cell.angle_gamma   90.00
#
_symmetry.space_group_name_H-M   'P 1'
#
loop_
_entity.id
_entity.type
_entity.pdbx_description
1 polymer ?
#
loop_
_entity_poly.entity_id
_entity_poly.type
_entity_poly.pdbx_seq_one_letter_code
_entity_poly.pdbx_strand_id
1 'polypeptide(L)'
;MFRRITPLLSEFNFVPLVSKVSHKETKYRLLTKDHVSVVQPGAGLPEMLKVDPAALTLLSSVAFDDIEHLMRSSHLASLRKIFDDPEASDNDKFVALQLLKNANISSARLLPGCQDTGTAIISGHRGEQVFVLGNEEEALSRGVYEIFQERNLRYSQNVPLSMYDEKNTGTNLPAQIDLYATKGMEYSFLFVAKGGGSANKSFLLQESKSVLNPKSLRKFLKEKLAIFGTSACPPYHIAVVIGGTSAEMTMRMVKHASCHYYDDLITKPDMKTGYTFRDLELEKEVLEICQNIGMGAQFGGKYYAHDARVIRMPRHGASCPIGIGVSCSADRQALGKINKDGVWLEVLEMEPSRFLPDVKEDELLKTPPVEVNLNRPMPEVLQELSKHPVKTRLSLTGTIVVARDSAHARMREMLEAGKPLPQYMKDHPVYYAGPAKTPDGLPSGSFGPTTAGRMDPFVDLFQSLGGSMVMLAKGNRSRHVTEACKKHGGFYLGSIGGPAAVLAQDAIKKVECLDMKDLGMEAVWKIEVQNFPAFIVVDDKGNDFFQQL
;
A
#
# COMPACT_ATOMS: atom_id res chain seq x y z
N MET A 1 39.73 9.99 -47.53
CA MET A 1 40.21 8.63 -47.18
C MET A 1 39.36 8.12 -46.02
N PHE A 2 38.23 7.46 -46.30
CA PHE A 2 37.39 6.87 -45.25
C PHE A 2 38.05 5.57 -44.78
N ARG A 3 38.72 5.59 -43.63
CA ARG A 3 39.18 4.37 -42.96
C ARG A 3 37.94 3.53 -42.63
N ARG A 4 37.74 2.41 -43.33
CA ARG A 4 36.84 1.35 -42.89
C ARG A 4 37.36 0.87 -41.53
N ILE A 5 36.64 1.20 -40.46
CA ILE A 5 36.88 0.64 -39.14
C ILE A 5 36.33 -0.79 -39.21
N THR A 6 37.22 -1.77 -39.28
CA THR A 6 36.86 -3.18 -39.14
C THR A 6 36.37 -3.37 -37.69
N PRO A 7 35.14 -3.85 -37.45
CA PRO A 7 34.71 -4.11 -36.09
C PRO A 7 35.57 -5.21 -35.47
N LEU A 8 36.12 -4.96 -34.28
CA LEU A 8 36.75 -5.97 -33.46
C LEU A 8 35.68 -6.99 -33.05
N LEU A 9 35.83 -8.24 -33.48
CA LEU A 9 35.01 -9.36 -33.02
C LEU A 9 35.37 -9.64 -31.56
N SER A 10 34.46 -9.37 -30.62
CA SER A 10 34.61 -9.73 -29.20
C SER A 10 34.16 -11.17 -28.95
N GLU A 11 34.78 -11.86 -27.99
CA GLU A 11 34.33 -13.19 -27.54
C GLU A 11 32.97 -13.12 -26.82
N PHE A 12 32.22 -14.23 -26.84
CA PHE A 12 30.96 -14.35 -26.12
C PHE A 12 31.19 -14.43 -24.61
N ASN A 13 30.54 -13.54 -23.85
CA ASN A 13 30.54 -13.53 -22.39
C ASN A 13 29.10 -13.36 -21.88
N PHE A 14 28.55 -14.39 -21.23
CA PHE A 14 27.23 -14.31 -20.63
C PHE A 14 27.29 -13.59 -19.28
N VAL A 15 26.49 -12.52 -19.16
CA VAL A 15 26.25 -11.80 -17.91
C VAL A 15 24.74 -11.58 -17.81
N PRO A 16 24.09 -11.96 -16.69
CA PRO A 16 22.65 -11.83 -16.56
C PRO A 16 22.24 -10.36 -16.47
N LEU A 17 20.99 -10.06 -16.87
CA LEU A 17 20.43 -8.71 -16.77
C LEU A 17 20.48 -8.18 -15.33
N VAL A 18 20.11 -9.03 -14.37
CA VAL A 18 20.15 -8.77 -12.93
C VAL A 18 20.92 -9.93 -12.30
N SER A 19 21.88 -9.64 -11.42
CA SER A 19 22.60 -10.66 -10.69
C SER A 19 21.69 -11.38 -9.70
N LYS A 20 22.04 -12.61 -9.30
CA LYS A 20 21.37 -13.27 -8.17
C LYS A 20 21.62 -12.45 -6.91
N VAL A 21 20.56 -12.17 -6.16
CA VAL A 21 20.61 -11.35 -4.95
C VAL A 21 20.48 -12.24 -3.71
N SER A 22 21.28 -11.95 -2.68
CA SER A 22 21.16 -12.57 -1.35
C SER A 22 20.16 -11.79 -0.49
N HIS A 23 19.80 -12.34 0.66
CA HIS A 23 18.99 -11.63 1.65
C HIS A 23 19.61 -11.85 3.04
N LYS A 24 20.84 -11.35 3.22
CA LYS A 24 21.69 -11.71 4.37
C LYS A 24 21.09 -11.30 5.71
N GLU A 25 20.39 -10.18 5.74
CA GLU A 25 19.73 -9.65 6.94
C GLU A 25 18.38 -10.33 7.23
N THR A 26 17.86 -11.14 6.30
CA THR A 26 16.58 -11.84 6.50
C THR A 26 16.77 -13.08 7.35
N LYS A 27 16.14 -13.07 8.53
CA LYS A 27 16.03 -14.24 9.40
C LYS A 27 14.83 -15.09 8.99
N TYR A 28 14.97 -16.41 9.06
CA TYR A 28 13.90 -17.36 8.73
C TYR A 28 13.57 -18.23 9.95
N ARG A 29 12.28 -18.50 10.16
CA ARG A 29 11.77 -19.53 11.07
C ARG A 29 11.37 -20.77 10.28
N LEU A 30 11.67 -21.93 10.86
CA LEU A 30 11.20 -23.21 10.33
C LEU A 30 9.71 -23.37 10.66
N LEU A 31 8.88 -23.67 9.66
CA LEU A 31 7.47 -24.00 9.84
C LEU A 31 7.30 -25.49 10.13
N THR A 32 7.91 -26.34 9.31
CA THR A 32 7.90 -27.79 9.45
C THR A 32 9.04 -28.43 8.67
N LYS A 33 9.48 -29.62 9.09
CA LYS A 33 10.37 -30.50 8.32
C LYS A 33 9.59 -31.50 7.44
N ASP A 34 8.27 -31.54 7.57
CA ASP A 34 7.41 -32.42 6.78
C ASP A 34 7.34 -31.95 5.32
N HIS A 35 6.66 -32.74 4.48
CA HIS A 35 6.37 -32.44 3.07
C HIS A 35 7.57 -32.38 2.12
N VAL A 36 8.79 -32.59 2.62
CA VAL A 36 10.01 -32.60 1.82
C VAL A 36 10.73 -33.94 1.92
N SER A 37 11.25 -34.42 0.79
CA SER A 37 12.13 -35.60 0.77
C SER A 37 13.09 -35.51 -0.41
N VAL A 38 14.36 -35.82 -0.18
CA VAL A 38 15.34 -35.95 -1.25
C VAL A 38 15.25 -37.35 -1.83
N VAL A 39 15.14 -37.44 -3.15
CA VAL A 39 15.12 -38.70 -3.90
C VAL A 39 16.21 -38.71 -4.95
N GLN A 40 16.80 -39.87 -5.18
CA GLN A 40 17.73 -40.07 -6.28
C GLN A 40 16.96 -40.63 -7.49
N PRO A 41 16.66 -39.82 -8.51
CA PRO A 41 16.06 -40.33 -9.74
C PRO A 41 17.05 -41.21 -10.53
N GLY A 42 16.50 -42.04 -11.43
CA GLY A 42 17.29 -42.77 -12.43
C GLY A 42 17.77 -41.88 -13.58
N ALA A 43 18.23 -42.50 -14.68
CA ALA A 43 18.60 -41.84 -15.94
C ALA A 43 19.73 -40.77 -15.85
N GLY A 44 20.60 -40.86 -14.83
CA GLY A 44 21.72 -39.93 -14.66
C GLY A 44 21.30 -38.53 -14.20
N LEU A 45 20.07 -38.37 -13.73
CA LEU A 45 19.56 -37.12 -13.16
C LEU A 45 20.18 -36.86 -11.77
N PRO A 46 20.39 -35.59 -11.38
CA PRO A 46 20.86 -35.25 -10.03
C PRO A 46 19.78 -35.57 -8.97
N GLU A 47 20.16 -35.54 -7.70
CA GLU A 47 19.20 -35.60 -6.59
C GLU A 47 18.07 -34.58 -6.78
N MET A 48 16.84 -34.98 -6.48
CA MET A 48 15.65 -34.15 -6.59
C MET A 48 15.02 -33.97 -5.22
N LEU A 49 14.60 -32.76 -4.90
CA LEU A 49 13.73 -32.46 -3.77
C LEU A 49 12.27 -32.65 -4.20
N LYS A 50 11.66 -33.72 -3.73
CA LYS A 50 10.22 -33.92 -3.82
C LYS A 50 9.54 -33.05 -2.77
N VAL A 51 8.61 -32.20 -3.20
CA VAL A 51 7.81 -31.31 -2.35
C VAL A 51 6.34 -31.66 -2.49
N ASP A 52 5.68 -31.95 -1.38
CA ASP A 52 4.23 -32.14 -1.35
C ASP A 52 3.52 -30.77 -1.53
N PRO A 53 2.49 -30.66 -2.39
CA PRO A 53 1.76 -29.39 -2.58
C PRO A 53 1.21 -28.78 -1.29
N ALA A 54 0.92 -29.57 -0.25
CA ALA A 54 0.48 -29.05 1.04
C ALA A 54 1.52 -28.13 1.70
N ALA A 55 2.81 -28.27 1.37
CA ALA A 55 3.84 -27.32 1.80
C ALA A 55 3.60 -25.90 1.25
N LEU A 56 3.12 -25.81 0.00
CA LEU A 56 2.81 -24.53 -0.64
C LEU A 56 1.57 -23.89 -0.03
N THR A 57 0.55 -24.69 0.26
CA THR A 57 -0.66 -24.25 0.98
C THR A 57 -0.31 -23.74 2.37
N LEU A 58 0.45 -24.51 3.16
CA LEU A 58 0.92 -24.09 4.49
C LEU A 58 1.73 -22.80 4.41
N LEU A 59 2.74 -22.75 3.53
CA LEU A 59 3.63 -21.60 3.45
C LEU A 59 2.91 -20.32 3.05
N SER A 60 2.03 -20.38 2.04
CA SER A 60 1.25 -19.21 1.60
C SER A 60 0.24 -18.77 2.67
N SER A 61 -0.50 -19.70 3.28
CA SER A 61 -1.46 -19.38 4.36
C SER A 61 -0.77 -18.65 5.52
N VAL A 62 0.33 -19.22 6.04
CA VAL A 62 1.07 -18.65 7.16
C VAL A 62 1.76 -17.32 6.78
N ALA A 63 2.27 -17.20 5.55
CA ALA A 63 2.86 -15.95 5.08
C ALA A 63 1.83 -14.81 5.04
N PHE A 64 0.63 -15.07 4.49
CA PHE A 64 -0.43 -14.08 4.45
C PHE A 64 -1.02 -13.77 5.84
N ASP A 65 -1.09 -14.74 6.76
CA ASP A 65 -1.45 -14.45 8.16
C ASP A 65 -0.44 -13.49 8.80
N ASP A 66 0.86 -13.78 8.67
CA ASP A 66 1.91 -12.99 9.30
C ASP A 66 1.98 -11.57 8.73
N ILE A 67 1.96 -11.39 7.40
CA ILE A 67 2.12 -10.06 6.80
C ILE A 67 0.88 -9.18 6.98
N GLU A 68 -0.30 -9.73 7.29
CA GLU A 68 -1.51 -8.93 7.57
C GLU A 68 -1.55 -8.37 9.00
N HIS A 69 -0.77 -8.96 9.91
CA HIS A 69 -0.82 -8.67 11.34
C HIS A 69 0.50 -8.14 11.91
N LEU A 70 1.63 -8.50 11.29
CA LEU A 70 2.97 -8.17 11.71
C LEU A 70 3.68 -7.31 10.65
N MET A 71 4.74 -6.64 11.07
CA MET A 71 5.59 -5.80 10.21
C MET A 71 7.05 -6.21 10.35
N ARG A 72 7.89 -5.84 9.39
CA ARG A 72 9.35 -5.95 9.56
C ARG A 72 9.83 -5.03 10.68
N SER A 73 10.76 -5.50 11.51
CA SER A 73 11.36 -4.67 12.57
C SER A 73 12.04 -3.41 12.03
N SER A 74 12.58 -3.44 10.80
CA SER A 74 13.18 -2.26 10.15
C SER A 74 12.16 -1.18 9.80
N HIS A 75 10.94 -1.57 9.40
CA HIS A 75 9.84 -0.64 9.17
C HIS A 75 9.41 0.04 10.49
N LEU A 76 9.21 -0.76 11.54
CA LEU A 76 8.85 -0.25 12.88
C LEU A 76 9.95 0.65 13.48
N ALA A 77 11.23 0.30 13.27
CA ALA A 77 12.35 1.14 13.68
C ALA A 77 12.35 2.50 12.96
N SER A 78 12.00 2.52 11.67
CA SER A 78 11.86 3.76 10.90
C SER A 78 10.71 4.64 11.41
N LEU A 79 9.60 4.07 11.88
CA LEU A 79 8.54 4.81 12.57
C LEU A 79 9.02 5.35 13.92
N ARG A 80 9.68 4.51 14.74
CA ARG A 80 10.21 4.92 16.05
C ARG A 80 11.23 6.05 15.94
N LYS A 81 12.04 6.07 14.87
CA LYS A 81 13.04 7.12 14.63
C LYS A 81 12.42 8.53 14.51
N ILE A 82 11.17 8.64 14.06
CA ILE A 82 10.48 9.93 13.86
C ILE A 82 10.40 10.72 15.18
N PHE A 83 10.27 10.04 16.31
CA PHE A 83 10.13 10.69 17.62
C PHE A 83 11.43 11.33 18.10
N ASP A 84 12.58 10.79 17.70
CA ASP A 84 13.91 11.29 18.10
C ASP A 84 14.43 12.38 17.16
N ASP A 85 13.79 12.57 16.00
CA ASP A 85 14.20 13.57 15.03
C ASP A 85 13.67 14.97 15.43
N PRO A 86 14.55 15.95 15.72
CA PRO A 86 14.13 17.31 16.06
C PRO A 86 13.50 18.05 14.87
N GLU A 87 13.70 17.58 13.63
CA GLU A 87 13.12 18.17 12.42
C GLU A 87 11.78 17.52 12.03
N ALA A 88 11.35 16.45 12.72
CA ALA A 88 10.01 15.89 12.53
C ALA A 88 8.95 16.87 13.02
N SER A 89 7.90 17.09 12.23
CA SER A 89 6.77 17.91 12.67
C SER A 89 5.99 17.22 13.79
N ASP A 90 5.21 17.99 14.55
CA ASP A 90 4.29 17.44 15.54
C ASP A 90 3.29 16.46 14.89
N ASN A 91 2.86 16.75 13.65
CA ASN A 91 2.00 15.86 12.86
C ASN A 91 2.72 14.59 12.38
N ASP A 92 4.01 14.64 12.03
CA ASP A 92 4.80 13.45 11.70
C ASP A 92 4.80 12.47 12.87
N LYS A 93 5.06 12.99 14.09
CA LYS A 93 5.09 12.19 15.32
C LYS A 93 3.71 11.65 15.68
N PHE A 94 2.66 12.47 15.55
CA PHE A 94 1.28 12.04 15.79
C PHE A 94 0.87 10.89 14.86
N VAL A 95 1.11 11.02 13.55
CA VAL A 95 0.80 9.97 12.57
C VAL A 95 1.61 8.71 12.85
N ALA A 96 2.92 8.83 13.11
CA ALA A 96 3.77 7.71 13.46
C ALA A 96 3.29 6.96 14.70
N LEU A 97 2.77 7.68 15.71
CA LEU A 97 2.25 7.08 16.94
C LEU A 97 1.02 6.22 16.63
N GLN A 98 0.08 6.74 15.84
CA GLN A 98 -1.12 5.98 15.47
C GLN A 98 -0.75 4.73 14.66
N LEU A 99 0.25 4.80 13.79
CA LEU A 99 0.75 3.64 13.04
C LEU A 99 1.41 2.60 13.93
N LEU A 100 2.21 3.01 14.93
CA LEU A 100 2.82 2.08 15.90
C LEU A 100 1.79 1.44 16.84
N LYS A 101 0.82 2.22 17.35
CA LYS A 101 -0.32 1.69 18.11
C LYS A 101 -1.09 0.65 17.30
N ASN A 102 -1.30 0.94 16.02
CA ASN A 102 -1.98 0.03 15.12
C ASN A 102 -1.23 -1.28 14.92
N ALA A 103 0.10 -1.24 14.74
CA ALA A 103 0.92 -2.45 14.70
C ALA A 103 0.82 -3.28 15.99
N ASN A 104 0.73 -2.61 17.15
CA ASN A 104 0.54 -3.29 18.43
C ASN A 104 -0.83 -3.94 18.58
N ILE A 105 -1.90 -3.33 18.05
CA ILE A 105 -3.23 -3.96 18.04
C ILE A 105 -3.25 -5.14 17.06
N SER A 106 -2.68 -4.97 15.87
CA SER A 106 -2.76 -6.01 14.83
C SER A 106 -1.97 -7.26 15.15
N SER A 107 -0.90 -7.18 15.96
CA SER A 107 -0.11 -8.35 16.36
C SER A 107 -0.91 -9.38 17.18
N ALA A 108 -2.03 -8.99 17.78
CA ALA A 108 -2.97 -9.90 18.43
C ALA A 108 -3.79 -10.77 17.45
N ARG A 109 -3.66 -10.55 16.13
CA ARG A 109 -4.31 -11.30 15.04
C ARG A 109 -5.85 -11.27 15.01
N LEU A 110 -6.48 -10.40 15.78
CA LEU A 110 -7.94 -10.18 15.71
C LEU A 110 -8.31 -9.20 14.59
N LEU A 111 -7.56 -8.11 14.46
CA LEU A 111 -7.77 -7.03 13.49
C LEU A 111 -6.53 -6.92 12.59
N PRO A 112 -6.65 -6.98 11.25
CA PRO A 112 -5.50 -6.76 10.39
C PRO A 112 -5.02 -5.31 10.46
N GLY A 113 -3.74 -5.06 10.20
CA GLY A 113 -3.15 -3.73 10.29
C GLY A 113 -3.82 -2.69 9.38
N CYS A 114 -4.45 -3.11 8.29
CA CYS A 114 -5.18 -2.24 7.37
C CYS A 114 -6.54 -2.87 7.01
N GLN A 115 -7.55 -2.04 6.73
CA GLN A 115 -8.83 -2.52 6.19
C GLN A 115 -8.67 -3.09 4.77
N ASP A 116 -7.70 -2.57 4.02
CA ASP A 116 -7.32 -3.10 2.72
C ASP A 116 -6.27 -4.18 2.89
N THR A 117 -6.71 -5.42 3.05
CA THR A 117 -5.87 -6.63 3.07
C THR A 117 -5.29 -6.96 1.68
N GLY A 118 -5.50 -6.09 0.69
CA GLY A 118 -4.75 -6.07 -0.55
C GLY A 118 -4.99 -7.26 -1.48
N THR A 119 -4.26 -7.24 -2.59
CA THR A 119 -4.16 -8.37 -3.51
C THR A 119 -3.04 -9.29 -3.05
N ALA A 120 -3.32 -10.59 -2.99
CA ALA A 120 -2.31 -11.61 -2.75
C ALA A 120 -1.41 -11.77 -3.98
N ILE A 121 -0.13 -11.44 -3.85
CA ILE A 121 0.88 -11.59 -4.91
C ILE A 121 1.94 -12.57 -4.42
N ILE A 122 2.28 -13.56 -5.26
CA ILE A 122 3.24 -14.61 -4.96
C ILE A 122 4.22 -14.72 -6.12
N SER A 123 5.51 -14.52 -5.84
CA SER A 123 6.60 -14.71 -6.79
C SER A 123 7.41 -15.92 -6.34
N GLY A 124 7.30 -17.04 -7.06
CA GLY A 124 7.97 -18.30 -6.75
C GLY A 124 9.11 -18.59 -7.74
N HIS A 125 10.23 -19.08 -7.24
CA HIS A 125 11.40 -19.45 -8.04
C HIS A 125 11.73 -20.91 -7.79
N ARG A 126 11.26 -21.80 -8.66
CA ARG A 126 11.44 -23.24 -8.53
C ARG A 126 12.76 -23.67 -9.16
N GLY A 127 13.68 -24.14 -8.33
CA GLY A 127 14.92 -24.76 -8.80
C GLY A 127 14.63 -26.02 -9.63
N GLU A 128 15.45 -26.27 -10.65
CA GLU A 128 15.28 -27.43 -11.56
C GLU A 128 15.29 -28.79 -10.85
N GLN A 129 15.88 -28.87 -9.64
CA GLN A 129 15.90 -30.08 -8.84
C GLN A 129 14.70 -30.18 -7.89
N VAL A 130 13.73 -29.27 -7.95
CA VAL A 130 12.52 -29.32 -7.13
C VAL A 130 11.36 -29.87 -7.96
N PHE A 131 10.75 -30.94 -7.46
CA PHE A 131 9.59 -31.57 -8.09
C PHE A 131 8.38 -31.54 -7.16
N VAL A 132 7.34 -30.82 -7.57
CA VAL A 132 6.05 -30.73 -6.87
C VAL A 132 5.06 -31.69 -7.54
N LEU A 133 4.48 -32.64 -6.79
CA LEU A 133 3.42 -33.52 -7.33
C LEU A 133 2.06 -32.84 -7.26
N GLY A 134 1.81 -31.86 -8.11
CA GLY A 134 0.50 -31.21 -8.19
C GLY A 134 0.52 -29.89 -8.96
N ASN A 135 -0.60 -29.17 -8.91
CA ASN A 135 -0.71 -27.82 -9.42
C ASN A 135 -0.27 -26.81 -8.34
N GLU A 136 0.84 -26.13 -8.58
CA GLU A 136 1.45 -25.21 -7.62
C GLU A 136 0.59 -23.96 -7.39
N GLU A 137 0.02 -23.40 -8.45
CA GLU A 137 -0.83 -22.21 -8.37
C GLU A 137 -2.10 -22.50 -7.58
N GLU A 138 -2.69 -23.68 -7.78
CA GLU A 138 -3.85 -24.14 -7.01
C GLU A 138 -3.49 -24.30 -5.52
N ALA A 139 -2.37 -24.95 -5.21
CA ALA A 139 -1.95 -25.17 -3.83
C ALA A 139 -1.63 -23.86 -3.09
N LEU A 140 -0.98 -22.91 -3.77
CA LEU A 140 -0.73 -21.57 -3.24
C LEU A 140 -2.03 -20.77 -3.07
N SER A 141 -2.93 -20.82 -4.06
CA SER A 141 -4.24 -20.17 -3.99
C SER A 141 -5.10 -20.74 -2.88
N ARG A 142 -4.99 -22.03 -2.57
CA ARG A 142 -5.67 -22.67 -1.44
C ARG A 142 -5.22 -22.09 -0.11
N GLY A 143 -3.91 -21.87 0.08
CA GLY A 143 -3.42 -21.25 1.32
C GLY A 143 -3.89 -19.80 1.47
N VAL A 144 -3.90 -19.03 0.38
CA VAL A 144 -4.50 -17.69 0.35
C VAL A 144 -6.00 -17.76 0.70
N TYR A 145 -6.75 -18.65 0.06
CA TYR A 145 -8.18 -18.83 0.33
C TYR A 145 -8.42 -19.15 1.80
N GLU A 146 -7.76 -20.17 2.33
CA GLU A 146 -7.95 -20.65 3.71
C GLU A 146 -7.72 -19.53 4.71
N ILE A 147 -6.62 -18.78 4.62
CA ILE A 147 -6.35 -17.74 5.60
C ILE A 147 -7.30 -16.54 5.47
N PHE A 148 -7.70 -16.18 4.24
CA PHE A 148 -8.69 -15.13 4.04
C PHE A 148 -10.08 -15.54 4.52
N GLN A 149 -10.41 -16.83 4.53
CA GLN A 149 -11.64 -17.35 5.14
C GLN A 149 -11.56 -17.37 6.67
N GLU A 150 -10.44 -17.84 7.23
CA GLU A 150 -10.23 -18.02 8.68
C GLU A 150 -10.07 -16.70 9.44
N ARG A 151 -9.27 -15.77 8.92
CA ARG A 151 -8.97 -14.49 9.58
C ARG A 151 -9.97 -13.42 9.21
N ASN A 152 -10.01 -12.35 10.01
CA ASN A 152 -10.90 -11.19 9.81
C ASN A 152 -10.39 -10.24 8.72
N LEU A 153 -10.03 -10.79 7.55
CA LEU A 153 -9.51 -10.06 6.40
C LEU A 153 -10.65 -9.57 5.48
N ARG A 154 -10.31 -8.93 4.35
CA ARG A 154 -11.28 -8.38 3.39
C ARG A 154 -11.18 -9.02 2.01
N TYR A 155 -12.32 -9.27 1.39
CA TYR A 155 -12.41 -9.70 -0.01
C TYR A 155 -12.46 -8.48 -0.94
N SER A 156 -11.40 -8.27 -1.69
CA SER A 156 -11.16 -7.02 -2.44
C SER A 156 -11.00 -7.22 -3.95
N GLN A 157 -11.15 -8.44 -4.46
CA GLN A 157 -11.02 -8.72 -5.89
C GLN A 157 -12.39 -8.75 -6.57
N ASN A 158 -12.51 -7.94 -7.62
CA ASN A 158 -13.64 -7.90 -8.52
C ASN A 158 -13.26 -8.64 -9.80
N VAL A 159 -14.09 -9.60 -10.22
CA VAL A 159 -13.94 -10.27 -11.51
C VAL A 159 -14.95 -9.68 -12.51
N PRO A 160 -14.53 -9.41 -13.75
CA PRO A 160 -15.42 -8.92 -14.79
C PRO A 160 -16.37 -10.02 -15.25
N LEU A 161 -17.66 -9.69 -15.37
CA LEU A 161 -18.69 -10.52 -16.00
C LEU A 161 -18.96 -10.05 -17.44
N SER A 162 -18.78 -8.75 -17.66
CA SER A 162 -18.78 -8.08 -18.95
C SER A 162 -17.71 -6.98 -18.94
N MET A 163 -17.72 -6.07 -19.91
CA MET A 163 -16.83 -4.91 -19.88
C MET A 163 -17.11 -3.98 -18.68
N TYR A 164 -18.37 -3.92 -18.23
CA TYR A 164 -18.83 -2.94 -17.23
C TYR A 164 -19.40 -3.60 -15.97
N ASP A 165 -19.87 -4.84 -16.07
CA ASP A 165 -20.44 -5.57 -14.94
C ASP A 165 -19.34 -6.36 -14.22
N GLU A 166 -19.36 -6.27 -12.89
CA GLU A 166 -18.39 -6.94 -12.02
C GLU A 166 -19.07 -7.69 -10.89
N LYS A 167 -18.33 -8.65 -10.33
CA LYS A 167 -18.71 -9.34 -9.10
C LYS A 167 -17.50 -9.49 -8.18
N ASN A 168 -17.68 -9.18 -6.90
CA ASN A 168 -16.69 -9.55 -5.89
C ASN A 168 -16.63 -11.07 -5.73
N THR A 169 -15.44 -11.67 -5.73
CA THR A 169 -15.30 -13.12 -5.65
C THR A 169 -15.72 -13.71 -4.30
N GLY A 170 -15.80 -12.89 -3.26
CA GLY A 170 -16.15 -13.30 -1.90
C GLY A 170 -15.04 -14.08 -1.18
N THR A 171 -13.82 -14.08 -1.74
CA THR A 171 -12.69 -14.90 -1.25
C THR A 171 -11.33 -14.21 -1.35
N ASN A 172 -11.28 -13.00 -1.92
CA ASN A 172 -10.05 -12.29 -2.31
C ASN A 172 -9.17 -12.98 -3.37
N LEU A 173 -9.65 -14.06 -3.99
CA LEU A 173 -9.03 -14.65 -5.18
C LEU A 173 -9.53 -13.95 -6.46
N PRO A 174 -8.80 -14.03 -7.60
CA PRO A 174 -7.53 -14.74 -7.78
C PRO A 174 -6.35 -14.05 -7.10
N ALA A 175 -5.36 -14.85 -6.68
CA ALA A 175 -4.03 -14.34 -6.37
C ALA A 175 -3.26 -14.10 -7.68
N GLN A 176 -2.33 -13.15 -7.70
CA GLN A 176 -1.33 -13.06 -8.76
C GLN A 176 -0.19 -14.03 -8.42
N ILE A 177 0.01 -15.06 -9.22
CA ILE A 177 1.06 -16.07 -8.99
C ILE A 177 1.99 -16.10 -10.20
N ASP A 178 3.25 -15.75 -9.97
CA ASP A 178 4.31 -15.76 -10.98
C ASP A 178 5.37 -16.81 -10.59
N LEU A 179 5.44 -17.93 -11.32
CA LEU A 179 6.38 -19.03 -11.05
C LEU A 179 7.51 -19.07 -12.09
N TYR A 180 8.75 -18.90 -11.63
CA TYR A 180 9.95 -18.85 -12.45
C TYR A 180 10.76 -20.14 -12.31
N ALA A 181 11.30 -20.65 -13.42
CA ALA A 181 12.27 -21.74 -13.41
C ALA A 181 13.67 -21.20 -13.08
N THR A 182 14.32 -21.79 -12.08
CA THR A 182 15.70 -21.48 -11.68
C THR A 182 16.53 -22.76 -11.57
N LYS A 183 17.72 -22.68 -10.97
CA LYS A 183 18.67 -23.80 -10.82
C LYS A 183 18.85 -24.15 -9.34
N GLY A 184 19.13 -25.42 -9.08
CA GLY A 184 19.39 -25.94 -7.73
C GLY A 184 18.16 -26.56 -7.06
N MET A 185 18.33 -26.88 -5.78
CA MET A 185 17.42 -27.72 -4.99
C MET A 185 16.69 -26.92 -3.89
N GLU A 186 16.14 -25.77 -4.27
CA GLU A 186 15.33 -24.91 -3.41
C GLU A 186 14.18 -24.28 -4.21
N TYR A 187 13.03 -24.11 -3.55
CA TYR A 187 11.91 -23.32 -4.06
C TYR A 187 11.79 -22.06 -3.21
N SER A 188 12.18 -20.90 -3.75
CA SER A 188 12.20 -19.62 -3.02
C SER A 188 10.99 -18.76 -3.38
N PHE A 189 10.48 -17.98 -2.43
CA PHE A 189 9.25 -17.21 -2.57
C PHE A 189 9.40 -15.77 -2.04
N LEU A 190 8.68 -14.85 -2.67
CA LEU A 190 8.31 -13.56 -2.11
C LEU A 190 6.78 -13.48 -2.09
N PHE A 191 6.20 -13.36 -0.91
CA PHE A 191 4.77 -13.12 -0.68
C PHE A 191 4.55 -11.64 -0.41
N VAL A 192 3.54 -11.02 -1.04
CA VAL A 192 3.20 -9.61 -0.88
C VAL A 192 1.69 -9.45 -0.79
N ALA A 193 1.20 -8.78 0.26
CA ALA A 193 -0.19 -8.35 0.37
C ALA A 193 -0.31 -6.87 -0.05
N LYS A 194 -0.42 -6.63 -1.36
CA LYS A 194 -0.32 -5.26 -1.89
C LYS A 194 -1.66 -4.55 -1.85
N GLY A 195 -1.77 -3.51 -1.03
CA GLY A 195 -2.94 -2.63 -0.99
C GLY A 195 -3.16 -1.89 -2.31
N GLY A 196 -4.42 -1.74 -2.73
CA GLY A 196 -4.77 -1.09 -4.00
C GLY A 196 -4.32 0.37 -4.06
N GLY A 197 -4.34 1.07 -2.92
CA GLY A 197 -3.88 2.46 -2.81
C GLY A 197 -2.42 2.66 -3.20
N SER A 198 -1.51 1.77 -2.76
CA SER A 198 -0.09 1.84 -3.12
C SER A 198 0.20 1.18 -4.47
N ALA A 199 -0.58 0.18 -4.87
CA ALA A 199 -0.51 -0.37 -6.22
C ALA A 199 -0.78 0.72 -7.28
N ASN A 200 -1.82 1.53 -7.09
CA ASN A 200 -2.19 2.66 -7.96
C ASN A 200 -1.15 3.80 -7.99
N LYS A 201 -0.14 3.76 -7.11
CA LYS A 201 0.99 4.70 -7.08
C LYS A 201 2.26 4.09 -7.67
N SER A 202 2.12 3.07 -8.52
CA SER A 202 3.20 2.56 -9.37
C SER A 202 3.06 3.19 -10.75
N PHE A 203 3.97 4.07 -11.13
CA PHE A 203 3.91 4.83 -12.38
C PHE A 203 5.04 4.45 -13.32
N LEU A 204 4.70 4.28 -14.59
CA LEU A 204 5.64 4.13 -15.70
C LEU A 204 5.75 5.46 -16.45
N LEU A 205 6.97 5.93 -16.64
CA LEU A 205 7.30 7.21 -17.25
C LEU A 205 8.25 6.95 -18.42
N GLN A 206 7.78 7.18 -19.64
CA GLN A 206 8.57 6.94 -20.85
C GLN A 206 9.48 8.13 -21.12
N GLU A 207 10.74 8.01 -20.71
CA GLU A 207 11.76 9.04 -20.87
C GLU A 207 12.80 8.66 -21.95
N SER A 208 13.71 9.59 -22.23
CA SER A 208 14.79 9.39 -23.20
C SER A 208 16.17 9.59 -22.57
N LYS A 209 17.24 9.42 -23.35
CA LYS A 209 18.62 9.71 -22.89
C LYS A 209 18.79 11.14 -22.38
N SER A 210 17.96 12.10 -22.80
CA SER A 210 18.06 13.51 -22.37
C SER A 210 17.85 13.71 -20.86
N VAL A 211 17.09 12.82 -20.20
CA VAL A 211 16.88 12.89 -18.75
C VAL A 211 18.11 12.42 -17.96
N LEU A 212 18.98 11.59 -18.57
CA LEU A 212 20.13 10.95 -17.91
C LEU A 212 21.34 11.86 -17.83
N ASN A 213 21.18 12.97 -17.11
CA ASN A 213 22.22 13.83 -16.56
C ASN A 213 21.75 14.36 -15.18
N PRO A 214 22.65 14.75 -14.27
CA PRO A 214 22.29 15.08 -12.88
C PRO A 214 21.20 16.15 -12.76
N LYS A 215 21.31 17.24 -13.54
CA LYS A 215 20.36 18.37 -13.49
C LYS A 215 18.96 17.95 -13.95
N SER A 216 18.85 17.29 -15.10
CA SER A 216 17.55 16.87 -15.63
C SER A 216 16.90 15.81 -14.77
N LEU A 217 17.67 14.81 -14.30
CA LEU A 217 17.14 13.71 -13.50
C LEU A 217 16.65 14.20 -12.14
N ARG A 218 17.41 15.07 -11.46
CA ARG A 218 16.99 15.65 -10.17
C ARG A 218 15.72 16.49 -10.32
N LYS A 219 15.64 17.32 -11.36
CA LYS A 219 14.42 18.10 -11.67
C LYS A 219 13.23 17.17 -11.93
N PHE A 220 13.43 16.14 -12.73
CA PHE A 220 12.42 15.13 -13.03
C PHE A 220 11.93 14.43 -11.75
N LEU A 221 12.83 13.91 -10.92
CA LEU A 221 12.47 13.22 -9.68
C LEU A 221 11.71 14.15 -8.72
N LYS A 222 12.12 15.41 -8.58
CA LYS A 222 11.41 16.40 -7.75
C LYS A 222 9.95 16.58 -8.18
N GLU A 223 9.70 16.66 -9.48
CA GLU A 223 8.34 16.76 -10.01
C GLU A 223 7.56 15.45 -9.82
N LYS A 224 8.17 14.31 -10.15
CA LYS A 224 7.46 13.03 -10.22
C LYS A 224 7.21 12.39 -8.86
N LEU A 225 8.07 12.59 -7.86
CA LEU A 225 7.84 12.07 -6.50
C LEU A 225 6.65 12.75 -5.80
N ALA A 226 6.30 13.98 -6.20
CA ALA A 226 5.12 14.69 -5.69
C ALA A 226 3.79 14.06 -6.13
N ILE A 227 3.77 13.30 -7.22
CA ILE A 227 2.51 12.74 -7.76
C ILE A 227 1.97 11.57 -6.92
N PHE A 228 2.81 10.97 -6.05
CA PHE A 228 2.29 10.04 -5.04
C PHE A 228 1.30 10.77 -4.12
N GLY A 229 1.62 12.02 -3.78
CA GLY A 229 0.92 12.81 -2.78
C GLY A 229 0.88 12.07 -1.45
N THR A 230 -0.17 12.32 -0.66
CA THR A 230 -0.43 11.59 0.59
C THR A 230 -1.44 10.46 0.41
N SER A 231 -1.77 10.16 -0.86
CA SER A 231 -2.82 9.23 -1.28
C SER A 231 -2.47 7.75 -1.10
N ALA A 232 -1.26 7.38 -0.70
CA ALA A 232 -0.90 5.98 -0.43
C ALA A 232 -0.42 5.75 1.00
N CYS A 233 -0.78 6.63 1.95
CA CYS A 233 -0.42 6.49 3.37
C CYS A 233 1.11 6.51 3.59
N PRO A 234 1.77 7.67 3.44
CA PRO A 234 3.16 7.85 3.88
C PRO A 234 3.27 7.71 5.42
N PRO A 235 4.47 7.42 5.95
CA PRO A 235 5.77 7.48 5.26
C PRO A 235 6.02 6.30 4.31
N TYR A 236 6.60 6.58 3.14
CA TYR A 236 6.80 5.60 2.07
C TYR A 236 8.15 4.90 2.12
N HIS A 237 8.19 3.63 1.69
CA HIS A 237 9.41 3.06 1.12
C HIS A 237 9.42 3.34 -0.38
N ILE A 238 10.22 4.32 -0.82
CA ILE A 238 10.23 4.78 -2.22
C ILE A 238 11.08 3.82 -3.06
N ALA A 239 10.61 3.47 -4.26
CA ALA A 239 11.39 2.77 -5.26
C ALA A 239 11.44 3.57 -6.57
N VAL A 240 12.64 3.71 -7.13
CA VAL A 240 12.88 4.31 -8.45
C VAL A 240 13.71 3.34 -9.28
N VAL A 241 13.25 3.01 -10.49
CA VAL A 241 13.99 2.18 -11.44
C VAL A 241 14.26 2.98 -12.70
N ILE A 242 15.53 3.13 -13.05
CA ILE A 242 15.97 3.91 -14.22
C ILE A 242 16.48 2.98 -15.31
N GLY A 243 15.77 2.94 -16.43
CA GLY A 243 16.00 2.00 -17.50
C GLY A 243 15.21 0.70 -17.32
N GLY A 244 15.56 -0.28 -18.14
CA GLY A 244 14.85 -1.55 -18.27
C GLY A 244 14.82 -1.99 -19.72
N THR A 245 14.72 -3.30 -19.92
CA THR A 245 14.59 -3.91 -21.25
C THR A 245 13.20 -3.72 -21.84
N SER A 246 12.20 -3.49 -21.00
CA SER A 246 10.81 -3.26 -21.37
C SER A 246 10.05 -2.60 -20.21
N ALA A 247 8.84 -2.12 -20.49
CA ALA A 247 7.97 -1.48 -19.51
C ALA A 247 7.64 -2.40 -18.33
N GLU A 248 7.22 -3.63 -18.64
CA GLU A 248 6.84 -4.64 -17.66
C GLU A 248 8.02 -5.12 -16.81
N MET A 249 9.23 -5.20 -17.38
CA MET A 249 10.44 -5.49 -16.59
C MET A 249 10.78 -4.33 -15.63
N THR A 250 10.71 -3.07 -16.10
CA THR A 250 10.89 -1.90 -15.23
C THR A 250 9.89 -1.90 -14.08
N MET A 251 8.60 -2.13 -14.35
CA MET A 251 7.57 -2.11 -13.31
C MET A 251 7.66 -3.31 -12.35
N ARG A 252 8.08 -4.49 -12.82
CA ARG A 252 8.40 -5.62 -11.94
C ARG A 252 9.55 -5.28 -11.00
N MET A 253 10.60 -4.62 -11.51
CA MET A 253 11.74 -4.20 -10.69
C MET A 253 11.34 -3.14 -9.66
N VAL A 254 10.46 -2.19 -10.01
CA VAL A 254 9.91 -1.21 -9.05
C VAL A 254 9.19 -1.93 -7.92
N LYS A 255 8.36 -2.93 -8.25
CA LYS A 255 7.64 -3.73 -7.25
C LYS A 255 8.61 -4.35 -6.25
N HIS A 256 9.59 -5.10 -6.74
CA HIS A 256 10.55 -5.82 -5.90
C HIS A 256 11.47 -4.87 -5.12
N ALA A 257 11.92 -3.77 -5.73
CA ALA A 257 12.70 -2.74 -5.04
C ALA A 257 11.90 -2.08 -3.90
N SER A 258 10.59 -1.82 -4.08
CA SER A 258 9.74 -1.26 -3.02
C SER A 258 9.51 -2.22 -1.86
N CYS A 259 9.67 -3.53 -2.09
CA CYS A 259 9.63 -4.58 -1.06
C CYS A 259 11.01 -4.87 -0.45
N HIS A 260 12.03 -4.05 -0.76
CA HIS A 260 13.44 -4.21 -0.35
C HIS A 260 14.07 -5.55 -0.77
N TYR A 261 13.54 -6.19 -1.82
CA TYR A 261 14.07 -7.47 -2.33
C TYR A 261 15.47 -7.32 -2.94
N TYR A 262 15.80 -6.13 -3.45
CA TYR A 262 17.09 -5.86 -4.11
C TYR A 262 18.11 -5.14 -3.22
N ASP A 263 17.97 -5.22 -1.90
CA ASP A 263 18.84 -4.49 -0.97
C ASP A 263 20.31 -4.92 -1.03
N ASP A 264 20.56 -6.22 -1.23
CA ASP A 264 21.90 -6.81 -1.36
C ASP A 264 22.43 -6.81 -2.81
N LEU A 265 21.73 -6.15 -3.75
CA LEU A 265 22.21 -6.02 -5.13
C LEU A 265 23.54 -5.25 -5.16
N ILE A 266 24.44 -5.60 -6.09
CA ILE A 266 25.69 -4.88 -6.29
C ILE A 266 25.46 -3.37 -6.41
N THR A 267 26.32 -2.56 -5.79
CA THR A 267 26.15 -1.10 -5.72
C THR A 267 26.98 -0.34 -6.75
N LYS A 268 27.84 -1.07 -7.48
CA LYS A 268 28.60 -0.58 -8.63
C LYS A 268 28.61 -1.64 -9.72
N PRO A 269 28.57 -1.27 -11.01
CA PRO A 269 28.70 -2.21 -12.11
C PRO A 269 30.05 -2.94 -12.05
N ASP A 270 30.04 -4.26 -12.20
CA ASP A 270 31.24 -5.09 -12.28
C ASP A 270 31.44 -5.74 -13.67
N MET A 271 30.44 -5.61 -14.56
CA MET A 271 30.38 -6.23 -15.89
C MET A 271 30.57 -7.76 -15.88
N LYS A 272 30.29 -8.40 -14.74
CA LYS A 272 30.57 -9.82 -14.49
C LYS A 272 29.39 -10.54 -13.87
N THR A 273 28.85 -10.05 -12.75
CA THR A 273 27.79 -10.76 -12.02
C THR A 273 26.40 -10.38 -12.51
N GLY A 274 26.23 -9.15 -13.00
CA GLY A 274 25.01 -8.65 -13.61
C GLY A 274 25.17 -7.22 -14.11
N TYR A 275 24.24 -6.77 -14.96
CA TYR A 275 24.29 -5.42 -15.53
C TYR A 275 23.46 -4.37 -14.79
N THR A 276 22.69 -4.79 -13.79
CA THR A 276 21.82 -3.94 -12.99
C THR A 276 22.44 -3.72 -11.61
N PHE A 277 22.38 -2.50 -11.09
CA PHE A 277 22.96 -2.18 -9.78
C PHE A 277 22.06 -1.25 -8.96
N ARG A 278 22.28 -1.23 -7.64
CA ARG A 278 21.64 -0.33 -6.68
C ARG A 278 22.45 0.95 -6.51
N ASP A 279 21.84 2.11 -6.72
CA ASP A 279 22.51 3.41 -6.71
C ASP A 279 22.33 4.13 -5.37
N LEU A 280 23.32 4.01 -4.49
CA LEU A 280 23.27 4.59 -3.14
C LEU A 280 23.38 6.13 -3.12
N GLU A 281 23.94 6.73 -4.18
CA GLU A 281 24.06 8.18 -4.26
C GLU A 281 22.70 8.79 -4.59
N LEU A 282 22.03 8.26 -5.62
CA LEU A 282 20.71 8.73 -5.99
C LEU A 282 19.64 8.37 -4.95
N GLU A 283 19.80 7.29 -4.18
CA GLU A 283 18.93 7.01 -3.02
C GLU A 283 18.94 8.16 -1.99
N LYS A 284 20.12 8.69 -1.67
CA LYS A 284 20.25 9.83 -0.75
C LYS A 284 19.60 11.08 -1.33
N GLU A 285 19.81 11.35 -2.62
CA GLU A 285 19.17 12.49 -3.29
C GLU A 285 17.64 12.36 -3.34
N VAL A 286 17.10 11.17 -3.60
CA VAL A 286 15.66 10.91 -3.59
C VAL A 286 15.10 11.13 -2.18
N LEU A 287 15.78 10.64 -1.14
CA LEU A 287 15.36 10.85 0.24
C LEU A 287 15.40 12.34 0.63
N GLU A 288 16.44 13.08 0.23
CA GLU A 288 16.55 14.52 0.43
C GLU A 288 15.39 15.27 -0.27
N ILE A 289 15.04 14.91 -1.50
CA ILE A 289 13.88 15.47 -2.21
C ILE A 289 12.60 15.21 -1.42
N CYS A 290 12.39 13.99 -0.94
CA CYS A 290 11.21 13.61 -0.16
C CYS A 290 11.12 14.37 1.17
N GLN A 291 12.24 14.57 1.87
CA GLN A 291 12.28 15.34 3.13
C GLN A 291 11.93 16.81 2.94
N ASN A 292 12.26 17.37 1.78
CA ASN A 292 12.00 18.78 1.43
C ASN A 292 10.70 19.00 0.65
N ILE A 293 9.83 17.98 0.51
CA ILE A 293 8.58 18.09 -0.24
C ILE A 293 7.47 18.80 0.56
N GLY A 294 7.65 18.94 1.88
CA GLY A 294 6.71 19.61 2.79
C GLY A 294 5.48 18.78 3.18
N MET A 295 5.10 17.75 2.41
CA MET A 295 3.90 16.92 2.67
C MET A 295 4.00 16.04 3.93
N GLY A 296 5.22 15.67 4.34
CA GLY A 296 5.48 14.84 5.52
C GLY A 296 4.74 13.50 5.56
N ALA A 297 4.61 12.96 6.77
CA ALA A 297 3.75 11.83 7.06
C ALA A 297 2.29 12.29 7.07
N GLN A 298 1.72 12.41 5.86
CA GLN A 298 0.31 12.69 5.56
C GLN A 298 -0.16 14.14 5.78
N PHE A 299 0.29 14.80 6.85
CA PHE A 299 -0.23 16.11 7.26
C PHE A 299 0.87 17.14 7.52
N GLY A 300 1.81 17.26 6.58
CA GLY A 300 2.86 18.27 6.62
C GLY A 300 4.05 17.89 7.51
N GLY A 301 5.27 18.03 6.99
CA GLY A 301 6.48 17.68 7.73
C GLY A 301 7.57 17.10 6.83
N LYS A 302 8.50 16.38 7.46
CA LYS A 302 9.71 15.81 6.85
C LYS A 302 9.50 14.36 6.38
N TYR A 303 8.67 13.59 7.07
CA TYR A 303 8.60 12.14 6.90
C TYR A 303 7.68 11.67 5.78
N TYR A 304 7.87 12.21 4.58
CA TYR A 304 7.18 11.70 3.38
C TYR A 304 7.66 10.28 3.01
N ALA A 305 8.93 9.98 3.27
CA ALA A 305 9.54 8.68 3.03
C ALA A 305 10.28 8.19 4.28
N HIS A 306 10.19 6.89 4.56
CA HIS A 306 11.10 6.20 5.46
C HIS A 306 12.50 6.13 4.84
N ASP A 307 12.57 5.68 3.59
CA ASP A 307 13.80 5.51 2.83
C ASP A 307 13.51 5.44 1.31
N ALA A 308 14.57 5.24 0.53
CA ALA A 308 14.50 5.07 -0.91
C ALA A 308 15.33 3.86 -1.37
N ARG A 309 14.93 3.25 -2.49
CA ARG A 309 15.70 2.29 -3.27
C ARG A 309 15.77 2.76 -4.72
N VAL A 310 16.98 2.87 -5.25
CA VAL A 310 17.20 3.26 -6.64
C VAL A 310 17.91 2.14 -7.38
N ILE A 311 17.30 1.61 -8.42
CA ILE A 311 17.88 0.55 -9.26
C ILE A 311 18.14 1.09 -10.66
N ARG A 312 19.37 0.93 -11.16
CA ARG A 312 19.78 1.33 -12.50
C ARG A 312 19.97 0.10 -13.38
N MET A 313 19.18 0.01 -14.45
CA MET A 313 19.17 -1.14 -15.38
C MET A 313 19.77 -0.79 -16.76
N PRO A 314 20.22 -1.78 -17.55
CA PRO A 314 20.43 -1.59 -18.98
C PRO A 314 19.18 -1.07 -19.70
N ARG A 315 19.36 -0.45 -20.87
CA ARG A 315 18.27 0.06 -21.69
C ARG A 315 18.63 -0.04 -23.16
N HIS A 316 17.63 -0.20 -24.01
CA HIS A 316 17.81 -0.02 -25.45
C HIS A 316 18.22 1.44 -25.77
N GLY A 317 19.00 1.66 -26.84
CA GLY A 317 19.54 2.98 -27.18
C GLY A 317 18.47 4.08 -27.30
N ALA A 318 17.32 3.72 -27.88
CA ALA A 318 16.17 4.61 -28.11
C ALA A 318 15.18 4.73 -26.93
N SER A 319 15.42 4.03 -25.82
CA SER A 319 14.45 3.94 -24.72
C SER A 319 15.08 4.27 -23.38
N CYS A 320 14.31 4.87 -22.47
CA CYS A 320 14.68 5.00 -21.06
C CYS A 320 13.40 4.95 -20.20
N PRO A 321 12.74 3.79 -20.06
CA PRO A 321 11.61 3.67 -19.15
C PRO A 321 12.08 3.98 -17.73
N ILE A 322 11.32 4.80 -17.02
CA ILE A 322 11.52 5.06 -15.60
C ILE A 322 10.28 4.61 -14.85
N GLY A 323 10.47 3.76 -13.87
CA GLY A 323 9.41 3.33 -12.98
C GLY A 323 9.58 3.98 -11.62
N ILE A 324 8.50 4.48 -11.03
CA ILE A 324 8.48 4.94 -9.64
C ILE A 324 7.33 4.27 -8.90
N GLY A 325 7.54 3.93 -7.63
CA GLY A 325 6.52 3.27 -6.81
C GLY A 325 6.83 3.35 -5.33
N VAL A 326 5.88 2.88 -4.51
CA VAL A 326 5.98 2.96 -3.06
C VAL A 326 5.52 1.66 -2.39
N SER A 327 6.13 1.32 -1.26
CA SER A 327 5.43 0.61 -0.18
C SER A 327 4.78 1.64 0.76
N CYS A 328 3.56 1.36 1.18
CA CYS A 328 2.77 2.21 2.08
C CYS A 328 3.02 1.84 3.54
N SER A 329 2.37 2.52 4.48
CA SER A 329 2.39 2.12 5.91
C SER A 329 1.94 0.67 6.17
N ALA A 330 1.11 0.10 5.29
CA ALA A 330 0.90 -1.35 5.26
C ALA A 330 2.04 -2.04 4.48
N ASP A 331 3.24 -2.08 5.07
CA ASP A 331 4.45 -2.64 4.46
C ASP A 331 4.50 -4.17 4.62
N ARG A 332 3.78 -4.87 3.75
CA ARG A 332 3.42 -6.29 3.93
C ARG A 332 4.07 -7.20 2.89
N GLN A 333 5.22 -7.75 3.25
CA GLN A 333 5.89 -8.79 2.50
C GLN A 333 6.64 -9.76 3.41
N ALA A 334 6.80 -11.00 2.93
CA ALA A 334 7.63 -12.01 3.57
C ALA A 334 8.37 -12.84 2.52
N LEU A 335 9.65 -13.10 2.75
CA LEU A 335 10.40 -14.11 2.02
C LEU A 335 10.08 -15.50 2.57
N GLY A 336 9.98 -16.50 1.70
CA GLY A 336 9.83 -17.90 2.08
C GLY A 336 10.73 -18.79 1.26
N LYS A 337 10.98 -20.01 1.73
CA LYS A 337 11.71 -21.01 0.95
C LYS A 337 11.38 -22.43 1.39
N ILE A 338 11.48 -23.37 0.47
CA ILE A 338 11.38 -24.80 0.72
C ILE A 338 12.65 -25.46 0.22
N ASN A 339 13.36 -26.16 1.10
CA ASN A 339 14.55 -26.92 0.76
C ASN A 339 14.52 -28.27 1.48
N LYS A 340 15.61 -29.06 1.38
CA LYS A 340 15.71 -30.38 2.02
C LYS A 340 15.54 -30.36 3.54
N ASP A 341 15.73 -29.21 4.18
CA ASP A 341 15.67 -29.07 5.64
C ASP A 341 14.27 -28.64 6.12
N GLY A 342 13.35 -28.32 5.21
CA GLY A 342 11.95 -28.03 5.51
C GLY A 342 11.38 -26.81 4.79
N VAL A 343 10.26 -26.34 5.33
CA VAL A 343 9.53 -25.14 4.90
C VAL A 343 9.89 -23.97 5.81
N TRP A 344 10.32 -22.85 5.25
CA TRP A 344 10.85 -21.70 5.97
C TRP A 344 10.12 -20.42 5.58
N LEU A 345 9.90 -19.54 6.56
CA LEU A 345 9.29 -18.22 6.36
C LEU A 345 10.12 -17.16 7.08
N GLU A 346 10.19 -15.96 6.52
CA GLU A 346 10.78 -14.78 7.15
C GLU A 346 10.19 -14.52 8.54
N VAL A 347 11.05 -14.14 9.49
CA VAL A 347 10.63 -13.73 10.84
C VAL A 347 10.27 -12.24 10.81
N LEU A 348 9.00 -11.94 11.04
CA LEU A 348 8.50 -10.58 11.29
C LEU A 348 8.51 -10.26 12.79
N GLU A 349 8.28 -8.99 13.13
CA GLU A 349 8.24 -8.53 14.52
C GLU A 349 6.97 -9.03 15.22
N MET A 350 7.13 -9.84 16.26
CA MET A 350 6.03 -10.33 17.09
C MET A 350 5.78 -9.48 18.34
N GLU A 351 6.74 -8.63 18.74
CA GLU A 351 6.61 -7.72 19.88
C GLU A 351 6.75 -6.25 19.42
N PRO A 352 5.81 -5.73 18.61
CA PRO A 352 5.89 -4.37 18.09
C PRO A 352 5.79 -3.30 19.19
N SER A 353 5.27 -3.64 20.37
CA SER A 353 5.19 -2.77 21.55
C SER A 353 6.54 -2.18 21.95
N ARG A 354 7.66 -2.89 21.72
CA ARG A 354 9.02 -2.40 22.03
C ARG A 354 9.45 -1.19 21.18
N PHE A 355 8.73 -0.90 20.10
CA PHE A 355 8.92 0.28 19.27
C PHE A 355 7.99 1.44 19.64
N LEU A 356 7.07 1.27 20.60
CA LEU A 356 6.27 2.38 21.09
C LEU A 356 7.19 3.36 21.87
N PRO A 357 7.11 4.66 21.58
CA PRO A 357 7.81 5.67 22.37
C PRO A 357 7.18 5.82 23.76
N ASP A 358 7.99 6.16 24.75
CA ASP A 358 7.53 6.55 26.10
C ASP A 358 7.11 8.03 26.09
N VAL A 359 5.96 8.30 25.46
CA VAL A 359 5.34 9.63 25.36
C VAL A 359 3.84 9.51 25.54
N LYS A 360 3.21 10.53 26.13
CA LYS A 360 1.75 10.61 26.13
C LYS A 360 1.26 11.32 24.88
N GLU A 361 0.17 10.82 24.30
CA GLU A 361 -0.36 11.33 23.03
C GLU A 361 -0.84 12.79 23.14
N ASP A 362 -1.38 13.18 24.29
CA ASP A 362 -1.81 14.54 24.61
C ASP A 362 -0.65 15.54 24.70
N GLU A 363 0.59 15.06 24.91
CA GLU A 363 1.79 15.88 24.94
C GLU A 363 2.40 16.11 23.53
N LEU A 364 2.01 15.33 22.51
CA LEU A 364 2.57 15.45 21.15
C LEU A 364 1.99 16.64 20.36
N LEU A 365 0.76 17.05 20.63
CA LEU A 365 0.07 18.10 19.88
C LEU A 365 -0.33 19.25 20.79
N LYS A 366 0.24 20.44 20.52
CA LYS A 366 0.05 21.65 21.35
C LYS A 366 -1.41 22.12 21.45
N THR A 367 -2.18 21.94 20.39
CA THR A 367 -3.58 22.36 20.33
C THR A 367 -4.49 21.13 20.44
N PRO A 368 -5.42 21.09 21.40
CA PRO A 368 -6.42 20.02 21.49
C PRO A 368 -7.29 19.99 20.22
N PRO A 369 -7.89 18.83 19.88
CA PRO A 369 -8.78 18.77 18.74
C PRO A 369 -10.06 19.58 19.01
N VAL A 370 -10.67 20.11 17.96
CA VAL A 370 -12.04 20.64 18.05
C VAL A 370 -13.01 19.47 18.04
N GLU A 371 -13.81 19.34 19.09
CA GLU A 371 -14.88 18.35 19.17
C GLU A 371 -16.05 18.76 18.26
N VAL A 372 -16.47 17.87 17.35
CA VAL A 372 -17.58 18.12 16.43
C VAL A 372 -18.65 17.04 16.60
N ASN A 373 -19.83 17.45 17.05
CA ASN A 373 -20.99 16.59 17.14
C ASN A 373 -21.70 16.49 15.77
N LEU A 374 -21.62 15.31 15.16
CA LEU A 374 -22.21 15.00 13.86
C LEU A 374 -23.71 14.70 13.95
N ASN A 375 -24.24 14.46 15.15
CA ASN A 375 -25.68 14.21 15.38
C ASN A 375 -26.45 15.53 15.51
N ARG A 376 -26.20 16.45 14.57
CA ARG A 376 -26.86 17.74 14.39
C ARG A 376 -27.31 17.86 12.93
N PRO A 377 -28.30 18.71 12.61
CA PRO A 377 -28.64 19.00 11.23
C PRO A 377 -27.40 19.42 10.44
N MET A 378 -27.23 18.92 9.21
CA MET A 378 -26.05 19.20 8.37
C MET A 378 -25.69 20.69 8.27
N PRO A 379 -26.65 21.65 8.15
CA PRO A 379 -26.32 23.08 8.16
C PRO A 379 -25.59 23.55 9.43
N GLU A 380 -25.92 22.99 10.59
CA GLU A 380 -25.25 23.33 11.85
C GLU A 380 -23.84 22.75 11.91
N VAL A 381 -23.65 21.52 11.41
CA VAL A 381 -22.32 20.92 11.29
C VAL A 381 -21.43 21.76 10.38
N LEU A 382 -21.94 22.18 9.21
CA LEU A 382 -21.23 23.07 8.29
C LEU A 382 -20.90 24.41 8.93
N GLN A 383 -21.85 25.00 9.69
CA GLN A 383 -21.63 26.24 10.41
C GLN A 383 -20.51 26.13 11.45
N GLU A 384 -20.44 25.01 12.18
CA GLU A 384 -19.34 24.75 13.11
C GLU A 384 -18.01 24.62 12.39
N LEU A 385 -17.93 23.80 11.34
CA LEU A 385 -16.70 23.61 10.55
C LEU A 385 -16.20 24.92 9.91
N SER A 386 -17.11 25.80 9.48
CA SER A 386 -16.77 27.07 8.84
C SER A 386 -16.06 28.06 9.76
N LYS A 387 -16.13 27.88 11.09
CA LYS A 387 -15.40 28.71 12.06
C LYS A 387 -13.90 28.46 12.05
N HIS A 388 -13.47 27.33 11.50
CA HIS A 388 -12.10 26.83 11.63
C HIS A 388 -11.37 26.85 10.27
N PRO A 389 -10.08 27.22 10.23
CA PRO A 389 -9.30 27.16 9.00
C PRO A 389 -8.90 25.72 8.64
N VAL A 390 -8.42 25.52 7.42
CA VAL A 390 -7.65 24.31 7.05
C VAL A 390 -6.49 24.08 8.01
N LYS A 391 -6.00 22.84 8.10
CA LYS A 391 -5.01 22.36 9.10
C LYS A 391 -5.56 22.18 10.52
N THR A 392 -6.77 22.67 10.83
CA THR A 392 -7.42 22.42 12.12
C THR A 392 -7.69 20.93 12.33
N ARG A 393 -7.29 20.41 13.48
CA ARG A 393 -7.56 19.03 13.91
C ARG A 393 -8.92 18.93 14.58
N LEU A 394 -9.66 17.89 14.24
CA LEU A 394 -11.01 17.60 14.71
C LEU A 394 -11.06 16.25 15.42
N SER A 395 -12.03 16.13 16.32
CA SER A 395 -12.47 14.91 16.98
C SER A 395 -13.97 14.77 16.71
N LEU A 396 -14.34 13.80 15.86
CA LEU A 396 -15.71 13.67 15.35
C LEU A 396 -16.48 12.63 16.16
N THR A 397 -17.69 12.97 16.60
CA THR A 397 -18.58 12.04 17.32
C THR A 397 -19.98 12.08 16.73
N GLY A 398 -20.53 10.91 16.39
CA GLY A 398 -21.90 10.74 15.88
C GLY A 398 -21.97 9.81 14.65
N THR A 399 -23.06 9.94 13.90
CA THR A 399 -23.36 9.10 12.75
C THR A 399 -22.58 9.52 11.51
N ILE A 400 -22.06 8.56 10.78
CA ILE A 400 -21.41 8.74 9.47
C ILE A 400 -21.97 7.71 8.48
N VAL A 401 -22.21 8.14 7.24
CA VAL A 401 -22.51 7.23 6.12
C VAL A 401 -21.21 6.87 5.43
N VAL A 402 -21.02 5.59 5.11
CA VAL A 402 -19.85 5.09 4.40
C VAL A 402 -20.26 4.72 2.99
N ALA A 403 -19.57 5.28 1.99
CA ALA A 403 -19.76 4.92 0.59
C ALA A 403 -18.44 5.16 -0.16
N ARG A 404 -18.12 4.33 -1.16
CA ARG A 404 -16.91 4.48 -1.97
C ARG A 404 -17.19 4.18 -3.43
N ASP A 405 -16.15 3.86 -4.19
CA ASP A 405 -16.10 3.72 -5.66
C ASP A 405 -17.39 3.15 -6.28
N SER A 406 -17.76 1.90 -6.00
CA SER A 406 -18.94 1.25 -6.62
C SER A 406 -20.28 1.86 -6.18
N ALA A 407 -20.41 2.22 -4.91
CA ALA A 407 -21.61 2.89 -4.41
C ALA A 407 -21.79 4.29 -5.03
N HIS A 408 -20.71 5.04 -5.21
CA HIS A 408 -20.72 6.34 -5.89
C HIS A 408 -21.08 6.20 -7.38
N ALA A 409 -20.51 5.21 -8.06
CA ALA A 409 -20.84 4.91 -9.45
C ALA A 409 -22.33 4.58 -9.62
N ARG A 410 -22.88 3.70 -8.76
CA ARG A 410 -24.31 3.36 -8.77
C ARG A 410 -25.20 4.56 -8.46
N MET A 411 -24.82 5.42 -7.51
CA MET A 411 -25.55 6.66 -7.25
C MET A 411 -25.52 7.61 -8.46
N ARG A 412 -24.41 7.72 -9.18
CA ARG A 412 -24.35 8.52 -10.42
C ARG A 412 -25.29 7.95 -11.49
N GLU A 413 -25.29 6.64 -11.71
CA GLU A 413 -26.23 6.00 -12.64
C GLU A 413 -27.70 6.23 -12.24
N MET A 414 -28.00 6.21 -10.94
CA MET A 414 -29.34 6.57 -10.44
C MET A 414 -29.72 8.00 -10.84
N LEU A 415 -28.81 8.96 -10.68
CA LEU A 415 -29.05 10.36 -11.07
C LEU A 415 -29.24 10.52 -12.58
N GLU A 416 -28.41 9.85 -13.39
CA GLU A 416 -28.51 9.83 -14.85
C GLU A 416 -29.84 9.20 -15.32
N ALA A 417 -30.37 8.26 -14.56
CA ALA A 417 -31.71 7.66 -14.76
C ALA A 417 -32.87 8.49 -14.17
N GLY A 418 -32.61 9.72 -13.70
CA GLY A 418 -33.62 10.62 -13.14
C GLY A 418 -34.13 10.26 -11.73
N LYS A 419 -33.45 9.34 -11.02
CA LYS A 419 -33.75 9.03 -9.62
C LYS A 419 -33.05 10.06 -8.71
N PRO A 420 -33.61 10.36 -7.52
CA PRO A 420 -32.97 11.29 -6.60
C PRO A 420 -31.70 10.69 -5.97
N LEU A 421 -30.79 11.58 -5.55
CA LEU A 421 -29.68 11.19 -4.68
C LEU A 421 -30.25 10.65 -3.35
N PRO A 422 -29.77 9.50 -2.83
CA PRO A 422 -30.27 8.95 -1.58
C PRO A 422 -30.19 9.93 -0.41
N GLN A 423 -31.25 9.98 0.40
CA GLN A 423 -31.38 10.99 1.47
C GLN A 423 -30.25 10.92 2.51
N TYR A 424 -29.75 9.71 2.80
CA TYR A 424 -28.64 9.52 3.74
C TYR A 424 -27.33 10.21 3.30
N MET A 425 -27.16 10.53 2.00
CA MET A 425 -26.02 11.29 1.49
C MET A 425 -26.11 12.79 1.80
N LYS A 426 -27.30 13.26 2.20
CA LYS A 426 -27.59 14.67 2.53
C LYS A 426 -27.58 14.90 4.04
N ASP A 427 -28.02 13.90 4.79
CA ASP A 427 -28.22 14.01 6.24
C ASP A 427 -26.93 13.82 7.05
N HIS A 428 -25.94 13.10 6.50
CA HIS A 428 -24.74 12.69 7.23
C HIS A 428 -23.44 12.95 6.45
N PRO A 429 -22.29 13.12 7.12
CA PRO A 429 -20.99 13.09 6.46
C PRO A 429 -20.78 11.76 5.73
N VAL A 430 -20.05 11.81 4.61
CA VAL A 430 -19.75 10.64 3.78
C VAL A 430 -18.29 10.23 3.97
N TYR A 431 -18.07 9.08 4.60
CA TYR A 431 -16.77 8.46 4.78
C TYR A 431 -16.44 7.51 3.65
N TYR A 432 -15.33 7.74 2.96
CA TYR A 432 -14.89 6.86 1.90
C TYR A 432 -14.05 5.74 2.51
N ALA A 433 -14.67 4.58 2.71
CA ALA A 433 -13.99 3.41 3.26
C ALA A 433 -14.72 2.12 2.86
N GLY A 434 -14.08 0.98 3.13
CA GLY A 434 -14.67 -0.35 3.00
C GLY A 434 -14.08 -1.25 4.09
N PRO A 435 -14.90 -1.79 5.00
CA PRO A 435 -14.42 -2.49 6.19
C PRO A 435 -13.83 -3.86 5.85
N ALA A 436 -12.90 -4.33 6.66
CA ALA A 436 -12.58 -5.76 6.75
C ALA A 436 -13.69 -6.52 7.51
N LYS A 437 -13.62 -7.86 7.53
CA LYS A 437 -14.58 -8.67 8.31
C LYS A 437 -14.53 -8.28 9.79
N THR A 438 -15.70 -8.28 10.43
CA THR A 438 -15.81 -7.95 11.86
C THR A 438 -15.50 -9.18 12.70
N PRO A 439 -14.50 -9.12 13.61
CA PRO A 439 -14.22 -10.21 14.52
C PRO A 439 -15.38 -10.47 15.48
N ASP A 440 -15.57 -11.72 15.89
CA ASP A 440 -16.57 -12.08 16.89
C ASP A 440 -16.36 -11.29 18.19
N GLY A 441 -17.43 -10.67 18.69
CA GLY A 441 -17.41 -9.89 19.93
C GLY A 441 -16.83 -8.48 19.83
N LEU A 442 -16.39 -8.03 18.64
CA LEU A 442 -15.93 -6.66 18.41
C LEU A 442 -16.97 -5.82 17.64
N PRO A 443 -17.01 -4.48 17.85
CA PRO A 443 -17.99 -3.61 17.20
C PRO A 443 -17.73 -3.37 15.71
N SER A 444 -16.49 -3.60 15.25
CA SER A 444 -16.05 -3.35 13.88
C SER A 444 -14.82 -4.21 13.54
N GLY A 445 -14.69 -4.59 12.27
CA GLY A 445 -13.41 -4.97 11.68
C GLY A 445 -12.52 -3.75 11.42
N SER A 446 -11.28 -3.97 10.99
CA SER A 446 -10.38 -2.87 10.60
C SER A 446 -11.03 -2.00 9.53
N PHE A 447 -11.09 -0.68 9.75
CA PHE A 447 -11.95 0.21 8.96
C PHE A 447 -11.37 1.61 8.72
N GLY A 448 -10.15 1.66 8.20
CA GLY A 448 -9.48 2.90 7.81
C GLY A 448 -9.99 3.52 6.49
N PRO A 449 -9.59 4.77 6.19
CA PRO A 449 -10.05 5.51 5.03
C PRO A 449 -9.48 4.98 3.71
N THR A 450 -10.21 5.18 2.61
CA THR A 450 -9.74 4.99 1.24
C THR A 450 -9.28 6.29 0.59
N THR A 451 -8.64 6.22 -0.59
CA THR A 451 -8.11 7.39 -1.30
C THR A 451 -9.23 8.30 -1.76
N ALA A 452 -9.25 9.54 -1.27
CA ALA A 452 -10.27 10.54 -1.59
C ALA A 452 -10.32 10.90 -3.07
N GLY A 453 -9.14 11.03 -3.70
CA GLY A 453 -8.99 11.43 -5.10
C GLY A 453 -9.79 10.62 -6.12
N ARG A 454 -10.15 9.37 -5.82
CA ARG A 454 -10.94 8.52 -6.74
C ARG A 454 -12.41 8.94 -6.80
N MET A 455 -12.90 9.62 -5.76
CA MET A 455 -14.28 10.11 -5.69
C MET A 455 -14.40 11.59 -6.10
N ASP A 456 -13.29 12.24 -6.51
CA ASP A 456 -13.30 13.63 -6.98
C ASP A 456 -14.35 13.92 -8.08
N PRO A 457 -14.55 13.05 -9.09
CA PRO A 457 -15.51 13.31 -10.17
C PRO A 457 -16.97 13.39 -9.72
N PHE A 458 -17.32 12.95 -8.51
CA PHE A 458 -18.70 12.92 -8.02
C PHE A 458 -19.05 14.14 -7.15
N VAL A 459 -18.06 14.92 -6.70
CA VAL A 459 -18.26 15.91 -5.64
C VAL A 459 -19.17 17.06 -6.07
N ASP A 460 -18.86 17.78 -7.15
CA ASP A 460 -19.68 18.92 -7.60
C ASP A 460 -21.11 18.45 -7.94
N LEU A 461 -21.24 17.28 -8.58
CA LEU A 461 -22.53 16.68 -8.91
C LEU A 461 -23.36 16.42 -7.64
N PHE A 462 -22.81 15.72 -6.65
CA PHE A 462 -23.56 15.37 -5.43
C PHE A 462 -23.88 16.61 -4.59
N GLN A 463 -22.94 17.57 -4.47
CA GLN A 463 -23.15 18.82 -3.75
C GLN A 463 -24.19 19.72 -4.42
N SER A 464 -24.27 19.74 -5.75
CA SER A 464 -25.33 20.46 -6.47
C SER A 464 -26.74 19.95 -6.16
N LEU A 465 -26.86 18.74 -5.59
CA LEU A 465 -28.10 18.11 -5.15
C LEU A 465 -28.25 18.08 -3.62
N GLY A 466 -27.39 18.80 -2.90
CA GLY A 466 -27.36 18.93 -1.45
C GLY A 466 -26.78 17.74 -0.69
N GLY A 467 -26.07 16.82 -1.36
CA GLY A 467 -25.42 15.67 -0.73
C GLY A 467 -23.90 15.76 -0.74
N SER A 468 -23.24 14.87 0.01
CA SER A 468 -21.78 14.83 0.11
C SER A 468 -21.15 16.18 0.53
N MET A 469 -21.86 16.91 1.39
CA MET A 469 -21.45 18.23 1.88
C MET A 469 -20.23 18.18 2.79
N VAL A 470 -20.13 17.13 3.62
CA VAL A 470 -18.95 16.84 4.45
C VAL A 470 -18.42 15.48 4.03
N MET A 471 -17.17 15.44 3.56
CA MET A 471 -16.51 14.23 3.08
C MET A 471 -15.37 13.87 4.03
N LEU A 472 -15.20 12.60 4.35
CA LEU A 472 -14.13 12.08 5.21
C LEU A 472 -13.38 10.97 4.47
N ALA A 473 -12.05 11.08 4.32
CA ALA A 473 -11.24 10.08 3.63
C ALA A 473 -9.75 10.30 3.92
N LYS A 474 -8.84 9.83 3.06
CA LYS A 474 -7.40 10.17 3.13
C LYS A 474 -6.82 10.60 1.79
N GLY A 475 -5.70 11.30 1.87
CA GLY A 475 -4.94 11.79 0.72
C GLY A 475 -5.35 13.19 0.27
N ASN A 476 -4.45 13.87 -0.44
CA ASN A 476 -4.73 15.11 -1.16
C ASN A 476 -5.71 14.89 -2.32
N ARG A 477 -6.43 15.94 -2.71
CA ARG A 477 -7.47 15.90 -3.75
C ARG A 477 -7.14 16.87 -4.88
N SER A 478 -7.85 16.73 -5.99
CA SER A 478 -7.74 17.67 -7.11
C SER A 478 -8.35 19.03 -6.76
N ARG A 479 -7.88 20.07 -7.46
CA ARG A 479 -8.41 21.43 -7.34
C ARG A 479 -9.91 21.54 -7.61
N HIS A 480 -10.47 20.64 -8.41
CA HIS A 480 -11.91 20.57 -8.69
C HIS A 480 -12.74 20.44 -7.39
N VAL A 481 -12.25 19.67 -6.43
CA VAL A 481 -12.92 19.50 -5.13
C VAL A 481 -12.87 20.77 -4.29
N THR A 482 -11.73 21.48 -4.30
CA THR A 482 -11.58 22.79 -3.66
C THR A 482 -12.58 23.80 -4.21
N GLU A 483 -12.76 23.82 -5.53
CA GLU A 483 -13.70 24.71 -6.20
C GLU A 483 -15.17 24.33 -5.92
N ALA A 484 -15.49 23.03 -5.89
CA ALA A 484 -16.82 22.54 -5.52
C ALA A 484 -17.18 22.89 -4.07
N CYS A 485 -16.29 22.63 -3.11
CA CYS A 485 -16.48 22.99 -1.71
C CYS A 485 -16.72 24.49 -1.52
N LYS A 486 -15.93 25.34 -2.22
CA LYS A 486 -16.14 26.80 -2.21
C LYS A 486 -17.50 27.20 -2.80
N LYS A 487 -17.91 26.55 -3.88
CA LYS A 487 -19.16 26.87 -4.59
C LYS A 487 -20.40 26.50 -3.79
N HIS A 488 -20.38 25.36 -3.09
CA HIS A 488 -21.55 24.81 -2.42
C HIS A 488 -21.53 24.94 -0.89
N GLY A 489 -20.40 25.37 -0.31
CA GLY A 489 -20.22 25.43 1.14
C GLY A 489 -19.88 24.08 1.78
N GLY A 490 -19.14 23.24 1.08
CA GLY A 490 -18.76 21.89 1.53
C GLY A 490 -17.38 21.82 2.20
N PHE A 491 -17.06 20.68 2.80
CA PHE A 491 -15.79 20.41 3.48
C PHE A 491 -15.23 19.04 3.11
N TYR A 492 -13.89 18.96 3.05
CA TYR A 492 -13.17 17.69 3.05
C TYR A 492 -12.31 17.58 4.31
N LEU A 493 -12.57 16.51 5.06
CA LEU A 493 -11.86 16.12 6.26
C LEU A 493 -10.89 14.97 5.94
N GLY A 494 -9.61 15.17 6.22
CA GLY A 494 -8.58 14.16 6.07
C GLY A 494 -8.41 13.37 7.37
N SER A 495 -8.70 12.07 7.33
CA SER A 495 -8.33 11.10 8.36
C SER A 495 -6.93 10.53 8.09
N ILE A 496 -6.31 9.98 9.14
CA ILE A 496 -5.03 9.28 9.02
C ILE A 496 -5.25 7.98 8.24
N GLY A 497 -4.55 7.82 7.13
CA GLY A 497 -4.50 6.58 6.36
C GLY A 497 -3.53 5.58 6.98
N GLY A 498 -3.95 4.33 7.13
CA GLY A 498 -3.10 3.27 7.70
C GLY A 498 -3.64 2.66 8.99
N PRO A 499 -3.90 3.42 10.08
CA PRO A 499 -4.19 2.85 11.40
C PRO A 499 -5.64 2.34 11.55
N ALA A 500 -6.02 1.38 10.71
CA ALA A 500 -7.39 0.88 10.59
C ALA A 500 -7.87 0.07 11.80
N ALA A 501 -6.96 -0.65 12.47
CA ALA A 501 -7.28 -1.43 13.67
C ALA A 501 -7.50 -0.52 14.88
N VAL A 502 -6.71 0.56 15.02
CA VAL A 502 -6.94 1.61 16.05
C VAL A 502 -8.32 2.22 15.87
N LEU A 503 -8.68 2.63 14.65
CA LEU A 503 -9.99 3.22 14.39
C LEU A 503 -11.13 2.25 14.71
N ALA A 504 -10.97 0.96 14.39
CA ALA A 504 -11.95 -0.07 14.68
C ALA A 504 -12.14 -0.32 16.18
N GLN A 505 -11.04 -0.36 16.94
CA GLN A 505 -11.06 -0.61 18.38
C GLN A 505 -11.56 0.60 19.17
N ASP A 506 -11.03 1.79 18.85
CA ASP A 506 -11.13 2.95 19.73
C ASP A 506 -12.21 3.93 19.27
N ALA A 507 -12.47 4.07 17.96
CA ALA A 507 -13.35 5.10 17.43
C ALA A 507 -14.71 4.58 16.93
N ILE A 508 -14.77 3.41 16.29
CA ILE A 508 -16.00 2.89 15.67
C ILE A 508 -16.76 2.02 16.68
N LYS A 509 -18.00 2.41 16.99
CA LYS A 509 -18.83 1.80 18.05
C LYS A 509 -19.95 0.92 17.52
N LYS A 510 -20.38 1.14 16.28
CA LYS A 510 -21.43 0.35 15.61
C LYS A 510 -21.25 0.41 14.11
N VAL A 511 -21.49 -0.71 13.41
CA VAL A 511 -21.50 -0.81 11.95
C VAL A 511 -22.79 -1.50 11.49
N GLU A 512 -23.47 -0.90 10.52
CA GLU A 512 -24.70 -1.44 9.91
C GLU A 512 -24.62 -1.30 8.38
N CYS A 513 -24.92 -2.38 7.65
CA CYS A 513 -25.03 -2.32 6.19
C CYS A 513 -26.37 -1.69 5.81
N LEU A 514 -26.33 -0.44 5.34
CA LEU A 514 -27.49 0.40 5.09
C LEU A 514 -28.14 0.10 3.74
N ASP A 515 -27.35 0.03 2.68
CA ASP A 515 -27.85 -0.12 1.30
C ASP A 515 -26.80 -0.81 0.40
N MET A 516 -27.19 -1.24 -0.80
CA MET A 516 -26.31 -1.81 -1.84
C MET A 516 -25.50 -3.03 -1.36
N LYS A 517 -26.16 -3.92 -0.60
CA LYS A 517 -25.53 -5.07 0.09
C LYS A 517 -24.80 -6.04 -0.85
N ASP A 518 -25.22 -6.10 -2.11
CA ASP A 518 -24.61 -6.92 -3.16
C ASP A 518 -23.15 -6.52 -3.46
N LEU A 519 -22.75 -5.30 -3.13
CA LEU A 519 -21.39 -4.79 -3.33
C LEU A 519 -20.37 -5.27 -2.26
N GLY A 520 -20.81 -6.08 -1.29
CA GLY A 520 -19.93 -6.60 -0.23
C GLY A 520 -19.29 -5.47 0.58
N MET A 521 -17.96 -5.41 0.63
CA MET A 521 -17.25 -4.34 1.36
C MET A 521 -17.45 -2.94 0.77
N GLU A 522 -17.93 -2.83 -0.48
CA GLU A 522 -18.25 -1.56 -1.14
C GLU A 522 -19.73 -1.14 -0.99
N ALA A 523 -20.51 -1.88 -0.20
CA ALA A 523 -21.87 -1.49 0.16
C ALA A 523 -21.89 -0.12 0.87
N VAL A 524 -23.08 0.46 0.99
CA VAL A 524 -23.29 1.64 1.82
C VAL A 524 -23.44 1.19 3.26
N TRP A 525 -22.66 1.77 4.17
CA TRP A 525 -22.73 1.49 5.60
C TRP A 525 -23.20 2.72 6.38
N LYS A 526 -23.75 2.49 7.55
CA LYS A 526 -24.00 3.50 8.58
C LYS A 526 -23.19 3.12 9.80
N ILE A 527 -22.35 4.05 10.27
CA ILE A 527 -21.50 3.82 11.44
C ILE A 527 -21.75 4.88 12.50
N GLU A 528 -21.59 4.48 13.76
CA GLU A 528 -21.51 5.40 14.89
C GLU A 528 -20.05 5.50 15.33
N VAL A 529 -19.52 6.72 15.39
CA VAL A 529 -18.14 6.97 15.80
C VAL A 529 -18.08 7.84 17.04
N GLN A 530 -17.00 7.69 17.80
CA GLN A 530 -16.67 8.53 18.94
C GLN A 530 -15.20 8.93 18.84
N ASN A 531 -14.93 10.23 19.03
CA ASN A 531 -13.60 10.81 19.02
C ASN A 531 -12.75 10.46 17.78
N PHE A 532 -13.40 10.39 16.61
CA PHE A 532 -12.73 10.00 15.37
C PHE A 532 -11.79 11.13 14.89
N PRO A 533 -10.48 10.88 14.70
CA PRO A 533 -9.53 11.94 14.37
C PRO A 533 -9.60 12.32 12.89
N ALA A 534 -9.63 13.63 12.63
CA ALA A 534 -9.54 14.20 11.29
C ALA A 534 -8.87 15.58 11.27
N PHE A 535 -8.54 16.08 10.09
CA PHE A 535 -8.09 17.45 9.85
C PHE A 535 -8.97 18.11 8.80
N ILE A 536 -9.27 19.40 8.92
CA ILE A 536 -9.86 20.16 7.81
C ILE A 536 -8.80 20.29 6.71
N VAL A 537 -9.03 19.62 5.59
CA VAL A 537 -8.13 19.65 4.42
C VAL A 537 -8.61 20.65 3.39
N VAL A 538 -9.90 20.65 3.08
CA VAL A 538 -10.53 21.68 2.22
C VAL A 538 -11.69 22.29 2.98
N ASP A 539 -11.75 23.63 2.95
CA ASP A 539 -12.85 24.39 3.54
C ASP A 539 -13.85 24.91 2.50
N ASP A 540 -14.91 25.55 3.00
CA ASP A 540 -15.97 26.20 2.26
C ASP A 540 -15.56 27.54 1.61
N LYS A 541 -14.29 27.92 1.68
CA LYS A 541 -13.77 29.23 1.23
C LYS A 541 -12.78 29.10 0.07
N GLY A 542 -12.43 27.86 -0.30
CA GLY A 542 -11.49 27.54 -1.36
C GLY A 542 -10.04 27.41 -0.90
N ASN A 543 -9.82 27.18 0.39
CA ASN A 543 -8.51 26.85 0.92
C ASN A 543 -8.27 25.33 0.87
N ASP A 544 -7.01 24.94 0.69
CA ASP A 544 -6.56 23.56 0.68
C ASP A 544 -5.27 23.45 1.50
N PHE A 545 -5.26 22.54 2.48
CA PHE A 545 -4.11 22.22 3.33
C PHE A 545 -2.84 22.04 2.51
N PHE A 546 -2.89 21.23 1.44
CA PHE A 546 -1.72 20.79 0.69
C PHE A 546 -1.19 21.84 -0.28
N GLN A 547 -1.97 22.89 -0.58
CA GLN A 547 -1.52 24.03 -1.38
C GLN A 547 -0.80 25.09 -0.53
N GLN A 548 -0.82 24.94 0.79
CA GLN A 548 -0.20 25.86 1.76
C GLN A 548 1.05 25.26 2.44
N LEU A 549 1.68 24.25 1.82
CA LEU A 549 2.87 23.56 2.34
C LEU A 549 4.15 23.96 1.64
#